data_AF-A0A0F4TPP4-F1
#
_entry.id   AF-A0A0F4TPP4-F1
#
_cell.length_a   1.000
_cell.length_b   1.000
_cell.length_c   1.000
_cell.angle_alpha   90.00
_cell.angle_beta   90.00
_cell.angle_gamma   90.00
#
_symmetry.space_group_name_H-M   'P 1'
#
loop_
_entity.id
_entity.type
_entity.pdbx_description
1 polymer ?
#
loop_
_entity_poly.entity_id
_entity_poly.type
_entity_poly.pdbx_seq_one_letter_code
_entity_poly.pdbx_strand_id
1 'polypeptide(L)'
;MTQTIERALVQSMSSLVIDCPAYLSSKTCVDGKVKVSDVLALAWSEDEVVRLIRTGVLAPRFLDVSDYITYAVFAGAQPYPEINERIYFHGKDDPFENQLSSMSEAYRIEGPRFDLDKCREYFKDVKARMDYAFVDPHSLYALIPIK
;
A
#
# COMPACT_ATOMS: atom_id res chain seq x y z
N MET A 1 -19.70 -11.13 25.12
CA MET A 1 -19.55 -12.19 24.12
C MET A 1 -18.67 -11.74 22.94
N THR A 2 -18.79 -10.49 22.49
CA THR A 2 -17.95 -9.84 21.46
C THR A 2 -16.45 -9.84 21.77
N GLN A 3 -16.04 -9.56 23.02
CA GLN A 3 -14.61 -9.51 23.40
C GLN A 3 -13.85 -10.84 23.24
N THR A 4 -14.54 -11.99 23.35
CA THR A 4 -13.90 -13.31 23.18
C THR A 4 -13.66 -13.61 21.70
N ILE A 5 -14.61 -13.23 20.84
CA ILE A 5 -14.51 -13.41 19.38
C ILE A 5 -13.43 -12.47 18.83
N GLU A 6 -13.40 -11.21 19.26
CA GLU A 6 -12.37 -10.24 18.86
C GLU A 6 -10.98 -10.67 19.32
N ARG A 7 -10.84 -11.16 20.57
CA ARG A 7 -9.55 -11.71 21.04
C ARG A 7 -9.11 -12.94 20.26
N ALA A 8 -10.03 -13.85 19.94
CA ALA A 8 -9.73 -15.03 19.14
C ALA A 8 -9.31 -14.64 17.71
N LEU A 9 -9.99 -13.67 17.09
CA LEU A 9 -9.65 -13.15 15.77
C LEU A 9 -8.26 -12.48 15.76
N VAL A 10 -7.97 -11.64 16.75
CA VAL A 10 -6.65 -11.01 16.92
C VAL A 10 -5.58 -12.06 17.13
N GLN A 11 -5.82 -13.08 17.96
CA GLN A 11 -4.87 -14.19 18.14
C GLN A 11 -4.65 -14.98 16.85
N SER A 12 -5.71 -15.29 16.10
CA SER A 12 -5.61 -15.95 14.81
C SER A 12 -4.82 -15.13 13.79
N MET A 13 -5.07 -13.82 13.68
CA MET A 13 -4.29 -12.92 12.83
C MET A 13 -2.82 -12.83 13.25
N SER A 14 -2.55 -12.81 14.56
CA SER A 14 -1.19 -12.78 15.12
C SER A 14 -0.40 -14.06 14.85
N SER A 15 -1.10 -15.16 14.58
CA SER A 15 -0.51 -16.45 14.22
C SER A 15 -0.40 -16.68 12.71
N LEU A 16 -0.98 -15.80 11.89
CA LEU A 16 -1.01 -15.95 10.45
C LEU A 16 0.34 -15.54 9.86
N VAL A 17 0.89 -16.41 9.02
CA VAL A 17 2.23 -16.27 8.46
C VAL A 17 2.13 -16.25 6.95
N ILE A 18 2.85 -15.33 6.32
CA ILE A 18 2.97 -15.20 4.87
C ILE A 18 4.43 -15.31 4.44
N ASP A 19 4.65 -15.52 3.14
CA ASP A 19 5.99 -15.42 2.57
C ASP A 19 6.55 -14.01 2.76
N CYS A 20 7.83 -13.94 3.11
CA CYS A 20 8.55 -12.70 3.36
C CYS A 20 8.50 -11.80 2.11
N PRO A 21 7.92 -10.58 2.21
CA PRO A 21 7.95 -9.60 1.12
C PRO A 21 9.39 -9.28 0.70
N ALA A 22 9.62 -9.09 -0.60
CA ALA A 22 10.96 -8.86 -1.17
C ALA A 22 11.71 -7.66 -0.55
N TYR A 23 10.95 -6.65 -0.11
CA TYR A 23 11.51 -5.44 0.48
C TYR A 23 11.69 -5.49 2.00
N LEU A 24 11.37 -6.61 2.66
CA LEU A 24 11.71 -6.83 4.08
C LEU A 24 13.06 -7.51 4.24
N SER A 25 13.76 -7.14 5.31
CA SER A 25 15.04 -7.73 5.64
C SER A 25 14.89 -9.19 6.07
N SER A 26 15.90 -10.01 5.79
CA SER A 26 15.96 -11.39 6.28
C SER A 26 16.00 -11.49 7.81
N LYS A 27 16.42 -10.43 8.52
CA LYS A 27 16.39 -10.38 10.00
C LYS A 27 14.97 -10.33 10.55
N THR A 28 14.01 -9.86 9.74
CA THR A 28 12.60 -9.76 10.07
C THR A 28 11.84 -11.04 9.71
N CYS A 29 12.51 -12.01 9.05
CA CYS A 29 11.90 -13.21 8.51
C CYS A 29 12.51 -14.46 9.17
N VAL A 30 11.66 -15.45 9.47
CA VAL A 30 12.05 -16.77 10.01
C VAL A 30 11.65 -17.82 8.98
N ASP A 31 12.60 -18.62 8.51
CA ASP A 31 12.41 -19.62 7.45
C ASP A 31 11.75 -19.06 6.17
N GLY A 32 12.13 -17.83 5.79
CA GLY A 32 11.58 -17.14 4.61
C GLY A 32 10.15 -16.62 4.79
N LYS A 33 9.64 -16.61 6.02
CA LYS A 33 8.28 -16.21 6.35
C LYS A 33 8.22 -15.11 7.38
N VAL A 34 7.12 -14.36 7.39
CA VAL A 34 6.87 -13.26 8.32
C VAL A 34 5.42 -13.30 8.82
N LYS A 35 5.19 -12.90 10.08
CA LYS A 35 3.83 -12.79 10.60
C LYS A 35 3.12 -11.60 9.98
N VAL A 36 1.83 -11.76 9.69
CA VAL A 36 1.00 -10.67 9.17
C VAL A 36 0.95 -9.50 10.13
N SER A 37 0.93 -9.75 11.45
CA SER A 37 0.99 -8.70 12.48
C SER A 37 2.20 -7.78 12.32
N ASP A 38 3.36 -8.33 11.97
CA ASP A 38 4.62 -7.59 11.90
C ASP A 38 4.63 -6.73 10.62
N VAL A 39 4.10 -7.25 9.52
CA VAL A 39 3.91 -6.50 8.28
C VAL A 39 2.93 -5.36 8.46
N LEU A 40 1.80 -5.61 9.13
CA LEU A 40 0.81 -4.57 9.44
C LEU A 40 1.37 -3.51 10.37
N ALA A 41 2.19 -3.88 11.37
CA ALA A 41 2.85 -2.95 12.26
C ALA A 41 3.84 -2.04 11.51
N LEU A 42 4.60 -2.59 10.56
CA LEU A 42 5.50 -1.81 9.70
C LEU A 42 4.75 -0.88 8.76
N ALA A 43 3.60 -1.34 8.24
CA ALA A 43 2.77 -0.55 7.35
C ALA A 43 1.96 0.53 8.09
N TRP A 44 1.76 0.40 9.40
CA TRP A 44 0.99 1.36 10.19
C TRP A 44 1.62 2.76 10.20
N SER A 45 0.76 3.76 10.09
CA SER A 45 1.09 5.18 10.13
C SER A 45 -0.18 5.96 10.45
N GLU A 46 -0.05 7.06 11.21
CA GLU A 46 -1.16 8.01 11.41
C GLU A 46 -1.47 8.79 10.13
N ASP A 47 -0.47 9.00 9.29
CA ASP A 47 -0.64 9.49 7.93
C ASP A 47 -1.19 8.38 7.05
N GLU A 48 -2.44 8.54 6.59
CA GLU A 48 -3.16 7.58 5.77
C GLU A 48 -2.48 7.32 4.42
N VAL A 49 -1.85 8.33 3.82
CA VAL A 49 -1.14 8.20 2.55
C VAL A 49 0.09 7.33 2.72
N VAL A 50 0.86 7.60 3.78
CA VAL A 50 2.03 6.77 4.11
C VAL A 50 1.58 5.35 4.44
N ARG A 51 0.50 5.17 5.20
CA ARG A 51 -0.07 3.84 5.51
C ARG A 51 -0.44 3.07 4.24
N LEU A 52 -1.13 3.72 3.31
CA LEU A 52 -1.53 3.14 2.03
C LEU A 52 -0.31 2.74 1.20
N ILE A 53 0.65 3.65 1.03
CA ILE A 53 1.87 3.39 0.26
C ILE A 53 2.66 2.23 0.87
N ARG A 54 2.89 2.25 2.19
CA ARG A 54 3.62 1.17 2.87
C ARG A 54 2.92 -0.18 2.72
N THR A 55 1.60 -0.19 2.84
CA THR A 55 0.80 -1.41 2.65
C THR A 55 0.87 -1.88 1.20
N GLY A 56 0.81 -0.98 0.22
CA GLY A 56 0.96 -1.31 -1.20
C GLY A 56 2.33 -1.88 -1.55
N VAL A 57 3.40 -1.40 -0.90
CA VAL A 57 4.77 -1.89 -1.11
C VAL A 57 4.99 -3.27 -0.49
N LEU A 58 4.54 -3.49 0.75
CA LEU A 58 4.83 -4.73 1.49
C LEU A 58 3.80 -5.82 1.25
N ALA A 59 2.53 -5.43 1.12
CA ALA A 59 1.41 -6.34 1.28
C ALA A 59 0.17 -5.89 0.45
N PRO A 60 0.32 -5.67 -0.87
CA PRO A 60 -0.73 -5.06 -1.70
C PRO A 60 -2.04 -5.85 -1.71
N ARG A 61 -1.98 -7.17 -1.46
CA ARG A 61 -3.16 -8.05 -1.33
C ARG A 61 -4.09 -7.71 -0.14
N PHE A 62 -3.62 -6.91 0.81
CA PHE A 62 -4.40 -6.47 1.98
C PHE A 62 -5.02 -5.09 1.78
N LEU A 63 -4.75 -4.42 0.66
CA LEU A 63 -5.49 -3.21 0.29
C LEU A 63 -6.89 -3.60 -0.16
N ASP A 64 -7.88 -2.78 0.19
CA ASP A 64 -9.17 -2.85 -0.48
C ASP A 64 -9.02 -2.37 -1.94
N VAL A 65 -10.07 -2.53 -2.74
CA VAL A 65 -9.96 -2.25 -4.19
C VAL A 65 -9.73 -0.76 -4.48
N SER A 66 -10.30 0.14 -3.68
CA SER A 66 -10.15 1.60 -3.85
C SER A 66 -8.73 2.05 -3.49
N ASP A 67 -8.21 1.58 -2.35
CA ASP A 67 -6.85 1.84 -1.91
C ASP A 67 -5.82 1.17 -2.85
N TYR A 68 -6.11 -0.01 -3.40
CA TYR A 68 -5.25 -0.68 -4.39
C TYR A 68 -5.12 0.15 -5.67
N ILE A 69 -6.24 0.67 -6.21
CA ILE A 69 -6.19 1.51 -7.40
C ILE A 69 -5.51 2.84 -7.10
N THR A 70 -5.80 3.44 -5.95
CA THR A 70 -5.13 4.69 -5.50
C THR A 70 -3.62 4.50 -5.43
N TYR A 71 -3.17 3.38 -4.84
CA TYR A 71 -1.76 3.01 -4.83
C TYR A 71 -1.21 2.81 -6.24
N ALA A 72 -1.94 2.15 -7.14
CA ALA A 72 -1.52 1.94 -8.52
C ALA A 72 -1.36 3.25 -9.30
N VAL A 73 -2.19 4.26 -9.03
CA VAL A 73 -2.06 5.61 -9.57
C VAL A 73 -0.78 6.28 -9.04
N PHE A 74 -0.56 6.23 -7.72
CA PHE A 74 0.66 6.80 -7.11
C PHE A 74 1.93 6.10 -7.58
N ALA A 75 1.90 4.79 -7.78
CA ALA A 75 3.01 4.02 -8.32
C ALA A 75 3.21 4.20 -9.83
N GLY A 76 2.37 5.01 -10.50
CA GLY A 76 2.44 5.26 -11.95
C GLY A 76 2.05 4.05 -12.81
N ALA A 77 1.47 3.01 -12.22
CA ALA A 77 0.96 1.83 -12.92
C ALA A 77 -0.37 2.11 -13.63
N GLN A 78 -1.15 3.08 -13.13
CA GLN A 78 -2.38 3.56 -13.73
C GLN A 78 -2.31 5.07 -13.98
N PRO A 79 -2.89 5.59 -15.08
CA PRO A 79 -2.92 7.02 -15.34
C PRO A 79 -3.82 7.75 -14.34
N TYR A 80 -3.47 9.00 -14.02
CA TYR A 80 -4.34 9.87 -13.23
C TYR A 80 -5.62 10.20 -14.02
N PRO A 81 -6.81 10.05 -13.43
CA PRO A 81 -8.08 10.04 -14.15
C PRO A 81 -8.53 11.38 -14.75
N GLU A 82 -7.91 12.51 -14.41
CA GLU A 82 -8.48 13.84 -14.71
C GLU A 82 -7.73 14.67 -15.76
N ILE A 83 -6.49 14.33 -16.11
CA ILE A 83 -5.70 15.22 -16.98
C ILE A 83 -5.16 14.42 -18.15
N ASN A 84 -5.32 14.96 -19.37
CA ASN A 84 -4.53 14.58 -20.55
C ASN A 84 -3.02 14.83 -20.36
N GLU A 85 -2.58 15.17 -19.15
CA GLU A 85 -1.20 15.31 -18.71
C GLU A 85 -0.87 14.18 -17.73
N ARG A 86 0.31 13.59 -17.91
CA ARG A 86 0.82 12.58 -16.98
C ARG A 86 1.24 13.26 -15.68
N ILE A 87 0.37 13.24 -14.67
CA ILE A 87 0.77 13.55 -13.30
C ILE A 87 1.60 12.38 -12.77
N TYR A 88 2.86 12.65 -12.42
CA TYR A 88 3.72 11.69 -11.73
C TYR A 88 3.75 11.99 -10.23
N PHE A 89 3.70 10.94 -9.41
CA PHE A 89 3.73 10.99 -7.94
C PHE A 89 5.06 10.49 -7.36
N HIS A 90 6.00 10.10 -8.22
CA HIS A 90 7.36 9.74 -7.80
C HIS A 90 8.14 10.97 -7.33
N GLY A 91 8.96 10.78 -6.31
CA GLY A 91 9.73 11.85 -5.69
C GLY A 91 10.97 11.33 -4.98
N LYS A 92 11.37 11.97 -3.88
CA LYS A 92 12.58 11.63 -3.12
C LYS A 92 12.28 11.05 -1.74
N ASP A 93 11.05 11.17 -1.27
CA ASP A 93 10.68 10.80 0.08
C ASP A 93 10.60 9.28 0.21
N ASP A 94 11.14 8.77 1.31
CA ASP A 94 11.08 7.35 1.65
C ASP A 94 9.89 7.10 2.58
N PRO A 95 8.85 6.36 2.15
CA PRO A 95 7.73 6.05 3.02
C PRO A 95 8.15 5.27 4.27
N PHE A 96 9.29 4.56 4.26
CA PHE A 96 9.84 3.78 5.37
C PHE A 96 11.08 4.43 6.04
N GLU A 97 11.28 5.74 5.93
CA GLU A 97 12.46 6.44 6.47
C GLU A 97 12.82 6.04 7.92
N ASN A 98 11.82 5.98 8.81
CA ASN A 98 12.01 5.62 10.23
C ASN A 98 12.07 4.09 10.49
N GLN A 99 12.00 3.27 9.45
CA GLN A 99 11.92 1.80 9.50
C GLN A 99 12.99 1.14 8.62
N LEU A 100 14.01 1.88 8.17
CA LEU A 100 15.05 1.41 7.26
C LEU A 100 15.81 0.16 7.74
N SER A 101 15.94 -0.04 9.05
CA SER A 101 16.56 -1.22 9.64
C SER A 101 15.79 -2.52 9.37
N SER A 102 14.47 -2.41 9.19
CA SER A 102 13.55 -3.52 8.88
C SER A 102 13.48 -3.82 7.38
N MET A 103 13.99 -2.93 6.53
CA MET A 103 13.96 -3.05 5.07
C MET A 103 15.20 -3.76 4.52
N SER A 104 15.01 -4.49 3.41
CA SER A 104 16.10 -5.19 2.71
C SER A 104 17.08 -4.22 2.04
N GLU A 105 18.25 -4.73 1.66
CA GLU A 105 19.21 -3.96 0.86
C GLU A 105 18.64 -3.56 -0.51
N ALA A 106 17.88 -4.45 -1.15
CA ALA A 106 17.18 -4.16 -2.40
C ALA A 106 16.27 -2.93 -2.25
N TYR A 107 15.47 -2.84 -1.18
CA TYR A 107 14.63 -1.67 -0.94
C TYR A 107 15.43 -0.36 -0.80
N ARG A 108 16.62 -0.41 -0.20
CA ARG A 108 17.45 0.78 -0.01
C ARG A 108 18.02 1.30 -1.33
N ILE A 109 18.31 0.39 -2.27
CA ILE A 109 18.89 0.70 -3.58
C ILE A 109 17.81 1.13 -4.57
N GLU A 110 16.72 0.38 -4.66
CA GLU A 110 15.72 0.49 -5.75
C GLU A 110 14.27 0.59 -5.24
N GLY A 111 14.07 0.71 -3.93
CA GLY A 111 12.73 0.85 -3.37
C GLY A 111 12.02 2.10 -3.92
N PRO A 112 10.69 2.06 -4.04
CA PRO A 112 9.93 3.17 -4.58
C PRO A 112 10.08 4.42 -3.71
N ARG A 113 10.15 5.58 -4.36
CA ARG A 113 10.19 6.90 -3.73
C ARG A 113 9.05 7.74 -4.27
N PHE A 114 8.48 8.57 -3.40
CA PHE A 114 7.27 9.34 -3.68
C PHE A 114 7.50 10.81 -3.37
N ASP A 115 6.66 11.66 -3.96
CA ASP A 115 6.44 13.03 -3.50
C ASP A 115 5.26 12.96 -2.53
N LEU A 116 5.55 12.81 -1.24
CA LEU A 116 4.50 12.52 -0.25
C LEU A 116 3.54 13.69 -0.10
N ASP A 117 4.01 14.93 -0.27
CA ASP A 117 3.16 16.11 -0.20
C ASP A 117 2.17 16.14 -1.37
N LYS A 118 2.63 15.83 -2.58
CA LYS A 118 1.75 15.67 -3.73
C LYS A 118 0.79 14.51 -3.58
N CYS A 119 1.23 13.36 -3.05
CA CYS A 119 0.32 12.26 -2.76
C CYS A 119 -0.78 12.68 -1.78
N ARG A 120 -0.45 13.44 -0.72
CA ARG A 120 -1.43 13.98 0.25
C ARG A 120 -2.40 14.96 -0.37
N GLU A 121 -1.92 15.86 -1.21
CA GLU A 121 -2.75 16.84 -1.92
C GLU A 121 -3.82 16.14 -2.76
N TYR A 122 -3.44 15.13 -3.53
CA TYR A 122 -4.33 14.46 -4.48
C TYR A 122 -5.07 13.24 -3.90
N PHE A 123 -4.77 12.83 -2.67
CA PHE A 123 -5.29 11.58 -2.09
C PHE A 123 -6.82 11.53 -2.05
N LYS A 124 -7.47 12.58 -1.55
CA LYS A 124 -8.93 12.63 -1.43
C LYS A 124 -9.61 12.62 -2.80
N ASP A 125 -9.02 13.30 -3.78
CA ASP A 125 -9.57 13.42 -5.12
C ASP A 125 -9.47 12.10 -5.89
N VAL A 126 -8.33 11.40 -5.77
CA VAL A 126 -8.17 10.05 -6.34
C VAL A 126 -9.16 9.08 -5.71
N LYS A 127 -9.25 9.07 -4.37
CA LYS A 127 -10.09 8.13 -3.62
C LYS A 127 -11.59 8.33 -3.90
N ALA A 128 -12.08 9.57 -3.84
CA ALA A 128 -13.46 9.89 -4.20
C ALA A 128 -13.78 9.52 -5.67
N ARG A 129 -12.80 9.73 -6.56
CA ARG A 129 -12.74 9.22 -7.93
C ARG A 129 -13.14 7.75 -8.05
N MET A 130 -12.35 6.94 -7.37
CA MET A 130 -12.45 5.49 -7.49
C MET A 130 -13.72 4.98 -6.85
N ASP A 131 -14.10 5.51 -5.68
CA ASP A 131 -15.34 5.15 -5.01
C ASP A 131 -16.57 5.42 -5.90
N TYR A 132 -16.56 6.52 -6.68
CA TYR A 132 -17.63 6.82 -7.65
C TYR A 132 -17.57 5.91 -8.89
N ALA A 133 -16.38 5.59 -9.39
CA ALA A 133 -16.20 4.69 -10.54
C ALA A 133 -16.66 3.25 -10.25
N PHE A 134 -16.67 2.81 -8.98
CA PHE A 134 -17.25 1.52 -8.59
C PHE A 134 -18.78 1.47 -8.63
N VAL A 135 -19.45 2.63 -8.63
CA VAL A 135 -20.92 2.72 -8.71
C VAL A 135 -21.41 2.63 -10.17
N ASP A 136 -20.56 2.95 -11.15
CA ASP A 136 -20.84 2.83 -12.58
C ASP A 136 -19.78 1.95 -13.30
N PRO A 137 -20.11 0.69 -13.63
CA PRO A 137 -19.19 -0.26 -14.26
C PRO A 137 -18.55 0.26 -15.57
N HIS A 138 -19.24 1.14 -16.31
CA HIS A 138 -18.70 1.70 -17.55
C HIS A 138 -17.51 2.64 -17.31
N SER A 139 -17.46 3.30 -16.15
CA SER A 139 -16.38 4.20 -15.76
C SER A 139 -15.10 3.44 -15.35
N LEU A 140 -15.24 2.20 -14.84
CA LEU A 140 -14.11 1.35 -14.46
C LEU A 140 -13.32 0.83 -15.66
N TYR A 141 -14.00 0.48 -16.75
CA TYR A 141 -13.38 0.04 -18.01
C TYR A 141 -12.61 1.14 -18.74
N ALA A 142 -12.91 2.42 -18.46
CA ALA A 142 -12.15 3.55 -18.98
C ALA A 142 -10.81 3.74 -18.24
N LEU A 143 -10.70 3.23 -17.01
CA LEU A 143 -9.54 3.41 -16.13
C LEU A 143 -8.56 2.23 -16.15
N ILE A 144 -9.00 1.04 -16.57
CA ILE A 144 -8.15 -0.13 -16.70
C ILE A 144 -7.86 -0.32 -18.20
N PRO A 145 -6.65 0.00 -18.70
CA PRO A 145 -6.31 -0.32 -20.07
C PRO A 145 -6.25 -1.84 -20.20
N ILE A 146 -7.25 -2.43 -20.86
CA ILE A 146 -7.22 -3.83 -21.28
C ILE A 146 -6.06 -3.97 -22.26
N LYS A 147 -5.05 -4.76 -21.89
CA LYS A 147 -4.05 -5.32 -22.80
C LYS A 147 -4.31 -6.80 -22.97
#